data_AF-A0AAE0BM09-F1
#
_entry.id   AF-A0AAE0BM09-F1
#
_cell.length_a   1.000
_cell.length_b   1.000
_cell.length_c   1.000
_cell.angle_alpha   90.00
_cell.angle_beta   90.00
_cell.angle_gamma   90.00
#
_symmetry.space_group_name_H-M   'P 1'
#
loop_
_entity.id
_entity.type
_entity.pdbx_description
1 polymer ?
#
loop_
_entity_poly.entity_id
_entity_poly.type
_entity_poly.pdbx_seq_one_letter_code
_entity_poly.pdbx_strand_id
1 'polypeptide(L)'
;MIQNKMQTGLELISRGKYREAVQVYDEIWNFSREHDIRADLAQCESMLGLAHRSLGNSEGALRWFQASLSTAQQMGQVGLEVEARISLSSHFRQQNDLKTALEHLERAKVMAENTGNIAQQASVQGHLGQLCMSSDKNAALRHFEQSAKFRTKQARSPIRDPEAAAAGQRGVVISGQEAL
;
A
#
# COMPACT_ATOMS: atom_id res chain seq x y z
N MET A 1 -17.63 -2.78 10.78
CA MET A 1 -17.38 -4.23 10.86
C MET A 1 -16.15 -4.63 10.03
N ILE A 2 -16.10 -4.32 8.72
CA ILE A 2 -14.96 -4.65 7.83
C ILE A 2 -13.63 -4.05 8.33
N GLN A 3 -13.59 -2.76 8.64
CA GLN A 3 -12.36 -2.08 9.08
C GLN A 3 -11.71 -2.71 10.33
N ASN A 4 -12.51 -3.20 11.29
CA ASN A 4 -12.00 -3.91 12.46
C ASN A 4 -11.41 -5.29 12.07
N LYS A 5 -12.08 -6.01 11.17
CA LYS A 5 -11.54 -7.28 10.65
C LYS A 5 -10.27 -7.06 9.82
N MET A 6 -10.16 -5.98 9.05
CA MET A 6 -8.93 -5.62 8.33
C MET A 6 -7.76 -5.45 9.30
N GLN A 7 -7.96 -4.70 10.39
CA GLN A 7 -6.95 -4.53 11.43
C GLN A 7 -6.57 -5.86 12.09
N THR A 8 -7.56 -6.70 12.40
CA THR A 8 -7.33 -8.05 12.94
C THR A 8 -6.48 -8.89 11.98
N GLY A 9 -6.79 -8.87 10.69
CA GLY A 9 -6.02 -9.55 9.66
C GLY A 9 -4.57 -9.06 9.61
N LEU A 10 -4.34 -7.75 9.68
CA LEU A 10 -2.98 -7.16 9.71
C LEU A 10 -2.19 -7.60 10.94
N GLU A 11 -2.82 -7.63 12.10
CA GLU A 11 -2.21 -8.13 13.34
C GLU A 11 -1.81 -9.61 13.21
N LEU A 12 -2.69 -10.44 12.64
CA LEU A 12 -2.39 -11.86 12.39
C LEU A 12 -1.20 -12.04 11.44
N ILE A 13 -1.12 -11.25 10.36
CA ILE A 13 0.06 -11.24 9.46
C ILE A 13 1.33 -10.88 10.24
N SER A 14 1.31 -9.83 11.05
CA SER A 14 2.48 -9.39 11.83
C SER A 14 2.96 -10.43 12.84
N ARG A 15 2.04 -11.25 13.38
CA ARG A 15 2.34 -12.36 14.30
C ARG A 15 2.70 -13.66 13.59
N GLY A 16 2.75 -13.66 12.25
CA GLY A 16 3.03 -14.86 11.46
C GLY A 16 1.88 -15.88 11.41
N LYS A 17 0.68 -15.51 11.88
CA LYS A 17 -0.51 -16.36 11.90
C LYS A 17 -1.23 -16.31 10.55
N TYR A 18 -0.53 -16.72 9.49
CA TYR A 18 -0.99 -16.52 8.11
C TYR A 18 -2.26 -17.31 7.76
N ARG A 19 -2.47 -18.52 8.31
CA ARG A 19 -3.70 -19.29 8.08
C ARG A 19 -4.93 -18.59 8.67
N GLU A 20 -4.82 -18.06 9.88
CA GLU A 20 -5.88 -17.28 10.53
C GLU A 20 -6.14 -15.98 9.74
N ALA A 21 -5.08 -15.33 9.25
CA ALA A 21 -5.22 -14.14 8.41
C ALA A 21 -5.98 -14.43 7.10
N VAL A 22 -5.71 -15.55 6.43
CA VAL A 22 -6.48 -15.98 5.24
C VAL A 22 -7.96 -16.10 5.55
N GLN A 23 -8.33 -16.76 6.67
CA GLN A 23 -9.74 -16.89 7.06
C GLN A 23 -10.42 -15.53 7.23
N VAL A 24 -9.77 -14.60 7.94
CA VAL A 24 -10.32 -13.25 8.16
C VAL A 24 -10.49 -12.49 6.85
N TYR A 25 -9.50 -12.54 5.96
CA TYR A 25 -9.56 -11.83 4.69
C TYR A 25 -10.51 -12.49 3.68
N ASP A 26 -10.65 -13.81 3.67
CA ASP A 26 -11.64 -14.50 2.84
C ASP A 26 -13.08 -14.11 3.25
N GLU A 27 -13.35 -13.99 4.55
CA GLU A 27 -14.63 -13.48 5.04
C GLU A 27 -14.89 -12.04 4.58
N ILE A 28 -13.88 -11.16 4.67
CA ILE A 28 -13.99 -9.78 4.19
C ILE A 28 -14.23 -9.74 2.69
N TRP A 29 -13.49 -10.53 1.93
CA TRP A 29 -13.56 -10.58 0.47
C TRP A 29 -14.94 -11.07 0.00
N ASN A 30 -15.44 -12.19 0.56
CA ASN A 30 -16.76 -12.71 0.23
C ASN A 30 -17.87 -11.71 0.57
N PHE A 31 -17.84 -11.13 1.76
CA PHE A 31 -18.80 -10.10 2.17
C PHE A 31 -18.77 -8.89 1.23
N SER A 32 -17.57 -8.40 0.92
CA SER A 32 -17.39 -7.24 0.05
C SER A 32 -17.92 -7.49 -1.36
N ARG A 33 -17.70 -8.71 -1.89
CA ARG A 33 -18.21 -9.13 -3.19
C ARG A 33 -19.73 -9.30 -3.21
N GLU A 34 -20.30 -9.91 -2.17
CA GLU A 34 -21.76 -10.12 -2.06
C GLU A 34 -22.53 -8.79 -1.96
N HIS A 35 -21.93 -7.77 -1.36
CA HIS A 35 -22.56 -6.47 -1.13
C HIS A 35 -22.09 -5.34 -2.07
N ASP A 36 -21.32 -5.67 -3.12
CA ASP A 36 -20.68 -4.72 -4.06
C ASP A 36 -19.90 -3.57 -3.36
N ILE A 37 -19.26 -3.88 -2.23
CA ILE A 37 -18.44 -2.93 -1.47
C ILE A 37 -17.02 -3.02 -2.01
N ARG A 38 -16.66 -2.07 -2.87
CA ARG A 38 -15.35 -2.12 -3.54
C ARG A 38 -14.24 -1.35 -2.82
N ALA A 39 -14.57 -0.43 -1.92
CA ALA A 39 -13.64 0.52 -1.30
C ALA A 39 -12.34 -0.13 -0.78
N ASP A 40 -12.47 -1.27 -0.10
CA ASP A 40 -11.36 -1.98 0.57
C ASP A 40 -10.95 -3.28 -0.16
N LEU A 41 -11.59 -3.60 -1.31
CA LEU A 41 -11.47 -4.91 -1.95
C LEU A 41 -10.05 -5.17 -2.47
N ALA A 42 -9.46 -4.21 -3.18
CA ALA A 42 -8.10 -4.33 -3.69
C ALA A 42 -7.07 -4.49 -2.57
N GLN A 43 -7.27 -3.84 -1.41
CA GLN A 43 -6.39 -3.98 -0.26
C GLN A 43 -6.53 -5.38 0.36
N CYS A 44 -7.76 -5.87 0.52
CA CYS A 44 -8.05 -7.22 1.02
C CYS A 44 -7.39 -8.29 0.14
N GLU A 45 -7.51 -8.17 -1.19
CA GLU A 45 -6.86 -9.07 -2.16
C GLU A 45 -5.33 -9.03 -2.04
N SER A 46 -4.73 -7.86 -1.85
CA SER A 46 -3.28 -7.74 -1.61
C SER A 46 -2.86 -8.48 -0.34
N MET A 47 -3.65 -8.36 0.73
CA MET A 47 -3.36 -9.04 2.01
C MET A 47 -3.53 -10.57 1.92
N LEU A 48 -4.53 -11.05 1.18
CA LEU A 48 -4.65 -12.47 0.83
C LEU A 48 -3.42 -12.96 0.08
N GLY A 49 -2.98 -12.20 -0.93
CA GLY A 49 -1.77 -12.53 -1.67
C GLY A 49 -0.53 -12.66 -0.78
N LEU A 50 -0.36 -11.73 0.17
CA LEU A 50 0.72 -11.77 1.14
C LEU A 50 0.62 -13.01 2.05
N ALA A 51 -0.57 -13.31 2.57
CA ALA A 51 -0.80 -14.44 3.46
C ALA A 51 -0.52 -15.77 2.75
N HIS A 52 -1.03 -15.95 1.53
CA HIS A 52 -0.77 -17.13 0.70
C HIS A 52 0.71 -17.31 0.40
N ARG A 53 1.42 -16.22 0.07
CA ARG A 53 2.86 -16.25 -0.17
C ARG A 53 3.62 -16.72 1.06
N SER A 54 3.28 -16.19 2.24
CA SER A 54 3.91 -16.57 3.50
C SER A 54 3.62 -18.02 3.92
N LEU A 55 2.54 -18.61 3.39
CA LEU A 55 2.22 -20.03 3.53
C LEU A 55 2.91 -20.93 2.50
N GLY A 56 3.74 -20.36 1.61
CA GLY A 56 4.38 -21.10 0.51
C GLY A 56 3.45 -21.38 -0.68
N ASN A 57 2.21 -20.89 -0.65
CA ASN A 57 1.27 -21.01 -1.77
C ASN A 57 1.55 -19.91 -2.81
N SER A 58 2.59 -20.12 -3.61
CA SER A 58 3.06 -19.15 -4.59
C SER A 58 2.00 -18.83 -5.66
N GLU A 59 1.32 -19.84 -6.21
CA GLU A 59 0.29 -19.62 -7.23
C GLU A 59 -0.93 -18.86 -6.69
N GLY A 60 -1.38 -19.20 -5.48
CA GLY A 60 -2.46 -18.48 -4.81
C GLY A 60 -2.11 -17.02 -4.57
N ALA A 61 -0.86 -16.76 -4.15
CA ALA A 61 -0.37 -15.40 -3.97
C ALA A 61 -0.42 -14.58 -5.27
N LEU A 62 0.06 -15.16 -6.38
CA LEU A 62 0.05 -14.51 -7.68
C LEU A 62 -1.37 -14.15 -8.12
N ARG A 63 -2.32 -15.08 -8.01
CA ARG A 63 -3.74 -14.84 -8.35
C ARG A 63 -4.31 -13.65 -7.57
N TRP A 64 -4.05 -13.59 -6.27
CA TRP A 64 -4.54 -12.52 -5.42
C TRP A 64 -3.88 -11.16 -5.69
N PHE A 65 -2.57 -11.13 -5.98
CA PHE A 65 -1.91 -9.89 -6.38
C PHE A 65 -2.41 -9.38 -7.75
N GLN A 66 -2.71 -10.27 -8.69
CA GLN A 66 -3.32 -9.91 -9.98
C GLN A 66 -4.75 -9.39 -9.81
N ALA A 67 -5.54 -10.03 -8.94
CA ALA A 67 -6.89 -9.56 -8.59
C ALA A 67 -6.83 -8.15 -7.99
N SER A 68 -5.96 -7.93 -6.99
CA SER A 68 -5.73 -6.62 -6.37
C SER A 68 -5.38 -5.54 -7.39
N LEU A 69 -4.49 -5.86 -8.35
CA LEU A 69 -4.13 -4.95 -9.44
C LEU A 69 -5.35 -4.61 -10.32
N SER A 70 -6.10 -5.62 -10.76
CA SER A 70 -7.29 -5.44 -11.60
C SER A 70 -8.35 -4.60 -10.89
N THR A 71 -8.64 -4.90 -9.62
CA THR A 71 -9.60 -4.16 -8.80
C THR A 71 -9.16 -2.70 -8.62
N ALA A 72 -7.90 -2.45 -8.28
CA ALA A 72 -7.37 -1.10 -8.13
C ALA A 72 -7.50 -0.27 -9.43
N GLN A 73 -7.21 -0.88 -10.58
CA GLN A 73 -7.37 -0.26 -11.89
C GLN A 73 -8.82 0.08 -12.23
N GLN A 74 -9.73 -0.87 -12.02
CA GLN A 74 -11.17 -0.66 -12.27
C GLN A 74 -11.76 0.46 -11.41
N MET A 75 -11.22 0.64 -10.20
CA MET A 75 -11.64 1.68 -9.28
C MET A 75 -10.91 3.02 -9.45
N GLY A 76 -9.90 3.09 -10.32
CA GLY A 76 -9.05 4.27 -10.45
C GLY A 76 -8.23 4.58 -9.17
N GLN A 77 -8.03 3.60 -8.30
CA GLN A 77 -7.27 3.76 -7.06
C GLN A 77 -5.76 3.64 -7.34
N VAL A 78 -5.17 4.70 -7.86
CA VAL A 78 -3.74 4.76 -8.25
C VAL A 78 -2.82 4.32 -7.11
N GLY A 79 -3.15 4.71 -5.88
CA GLY A 79 -2.36 4.31 -4.71
C GLY A 79 -2.29 2.79 -4.53
N LEU A 80 -3.44 2.11 -4.59
CA LEU A 80 -3.50 0.65 -4.48
C LEU A 80 -2.91 -0.06 -5.70
N GLU A 81 -3.01 0.54 -6.89
CA GLU A 81 -2.37 0.00 -8.09
C GLU A 81 -0.83 -0.02 -7.94
N VAL A 82 -0.24 1.04 -7.40
CA VAL A 82 1.20 1.08 -7.09
C VAL A 82 1.59 -0.03 -6.13
N GLU A 83 0.83 -0.23 -5.05
CA GLU A 83 1.12 -1.29 -4.07
C GLU A 83 0.97 -2.70 -4.68
N ALA A 84 -0.07 -2.95 -5.47
CA ALA A 84 -0.27 -4.23 -6.15
C ALA A 84 0.89 -4.53 -7.12
N ARG A 85 1.39 -3.52 -7.84
CA ARG A 85 2.57 -3.67 -8.71
C ARG A 85 3.84 -3.97 -7.92
N ILE A 86 4.04 -3.33 -6.77
CA ILE A 86 5.15 -3.65 -5.87
C ILE A 86 5.05 -5.12 -5.40
N SER A 87 3.87 -5.58 -4.99
CA SER A 87 3.65 -6.97 -4.59
C SER A 87 3.96 -7.97 -5.72
N LEU A 88 3.50 -7.70 -6.95
CA LEU A 88 3.82 -8.51 -8.13
C LEU A 88 5.33 -8.52 -8.42
N SER A 89 6.00 -7.36 -8.36
CA SER A 89 7.45 -7.32 -8.55
C SER A 89 8.21 -8.15 -7.52
N SER A 90 7.76 -8.12 -6.27
CA SER A 90 8.34 -8.92 -5.19
C SER A 90 8.14 -10.41 -5.45
N HIS A 91 6.97 -10.81 -5.94
CA HIS A 91 6.67 -12.18 -6.33
C HIS A 91 7.57 -12.66 -7.49
N PHE A 92 7.65 -11.92 -8.59
CA PHE A 92 8.48 -12.30 -9.74
C PHE A 92 9.98 -12.31 -9.40
N ARG A 93 10.45 -11.38 -8.57
CA ARG A 93 11.83 -11.39 -8.06
C ARG A 93 12.15 -12.67 -7.29
N GLN A 94 11.22 -13.16 -6.47
CA GLN A 94 11.41 -14.44 -5.74
C GLN A 94 11.48 -15.64 -6.68
N GLN A 95 10.84 -15.56 -7.85
CA GLN A 95 10.91 -16.56 -8.91
C GLN A 95 12.11 -16.36 -9.85
N ASN A 96 13.01 -15.43 -9.54
CA ASN A 96 14.15 -15.04 -10.37
C ASN A 96 13.78 -14.47 -11.75
N ASP A 97 12.52 -14.09 -11.96
CA ASP A 97 12.07 -13.35 -13.15
C ASP A 97 12.28 -11.84 -12.91
N LEU A 98 13.53 -11.43 -13.02
CA LEU A 98 13.94 -10.04 -12.76
C LEU A 98 13.40 -9.07 -13.82
N LYS A 99 13.13 -9.56 -15.03
CA LYS A 99 12.61 -8.74 -16.13
C LYS A 99 11.17 -8.32 -15.82
N THR A 100 10.29 -9.28 -15.53
CA THR A 100 8.89 -8.98 -15.19
C THR A 100 8.80 -8.17 -13.90
N ALA A 101 9.67 -8.45 -12.92
CA ALA A 101 9.75 -7.65 -11.70
C ALA A 101 10.10 -6.18 -11.97
N LEU A 102 11.06 -5.92 -12.85
CA LEU A 102 11.45 -4.56 -13.24
C LEU A 102 10.31 -3.83 -13.94
N GLU A 103 9.62 -4.47 -14.89
CA GLU A 103 8.50 -3.87 -15.62
C GLU A 103 7.36 -3.41 -14.68
N HIS A 104 7.09 -4.18 -13.61
CA HIS A 104 6.12 -3.77 -12.60
C HIS A 104 6.59 -2.56 -11.79
N LEU A 105 7.87 -2.53 -11.40
CA LEU A 105 8.44 -1.42 -10.63
C LEU A 105 8.58 -0.13 -11.44
N GLU A 106 8.91 -0.20 -12.73
CA GLU A 106 8.97 0.98 -13.60
C GLU A 106 7.59 1.62 -13.78
N ARG A 107 6.55 0.82 -14.00
CA ARG A 107 5.17 1.32 -14.03
C ARG A 107 4.78 1.94 -12.69
N ALA A 108 5.05 1.25 -11.58
CA ALA A 108 4.77 1.77 -10.23
C ALA A 108 5.51 3.09 -9.96
N LYS A 109 6.76 3.23 -10.45
CA LYS A 109 7.56 4.44 -10.31
C LYS A 109 6.91 5.64 -10.99
N VAL A 110 6.54 5.50 -12.27
CA VAL A 110 5.89 6.58 -13.04
C VAL A 110 4.59 7.03 -12.35
N MET A 111 3.81 6.08 -11.86
CA MET A 111 2.56 6.38 -11.15
C MET A 111 2.79 7.11 -9.81
N ALA A 112 3.76 6.65 -9.01
CA ALA A 112 4.12 7.29 -7.75
C ALA A 112 4.70 8.70 -7.97
N GLU A 113 5.42 8.92 -9.07
CA GLU A 113 5.92 10.24 -9.49
C GLU A 113 4.76 11.16 -9.88
N ASN A 114 3.82 10.69 -10.71
CA ASN A 114 2.66 11.47 -11.16
C ASN A 114 1.72 11.88 -10.02
N THR A 115 1.58 11.05 -8.99
CA THR A 115 0.75 11.39 -7.81
C THR A 115 1.45 12.28 -6.79
N GLY A 116 2.78 12.44 -6.90
CA GLY A 116 3.57 13.12 -5.88
C GLY A 116 3.60 12.41 -4.52
N ASN A 117 3.14 11.15 -4.44
CA ASN A 117 3.09 10.42 -3.19
C ASN A 117 4.51 9.98 -2.76
N ILE A 118 5.11 10.77 -1.87
CA ILE A 118 6.49 10.57 -1.40
C ILE A 118 6.69 9.21 -0.73
N ALA A 119 5.69 8.69 -0.02
CA ALA A 119 5.75 7.38 0.63
C ALA A 119 5.88 6.25 -0.41
N GLN A 120 5.08 6.34 -1.47
CA GLN A 120 5.11 5.39 -2.57
C GLN A 120 6.39 5.51 -3.38
N GLN A 121 6.87 6.73 -3.65
CA GLN A 121 8.17 6.94 -4.30
C GLN A 121 9.31 6.31 -3.49
N ALA A 122 9.29 6.47 -2.15
CA ALA A 122 10.26 5.82 -1.27
C ALA A 122 10.16 4.29 -1.36
N SER A 123 8.96 3.73 -1.35
CA SER A 123 8.72 2.29 -1.44
C SER A 123 9.26 1.72 -2.75
N VAL A 124 8.85 2.28 -3.89
CA VAL A 124 9.30 1.84 -5.22
C VAL A 124 10.82 1.87 -5.35
N GLN A 125 11.47 2.94 -4.88
CA GLN A 125 12.93 3.03 -4.89
C GLN A 125 13.59 1.96 -4.01
N GLY A 126 13.02 1.65 -2.85
CA GLY A 126 13.50 0.55 -2.02
C GLY A 126 13.42 -0.81 -2.73
N HIS A 127 12.33 -1.08 -3.45
CA HIS A 127 12.16 -2.31 -4.21
C HIS A 127 13.07 -2.40 -5.44
N LEU A 128 13.31 -1.28 -6.15
CA LEU A 128 14.32 -1.21 -7.22
C LEU A 128 15.72 -1.49 -6.68
N GLY A 129 16.05 -0.94 -5.51
CA GLY A 129 17.31 -1.22 -4.82
C GLY A 129 17.49 -2.72 -4.54
N GLN A 130 16.44 -3.38 -4.02
CA GLN A 130 16.45 -4.84 -3.80
C GLN A 130 16.65 -5.63 -5.09
N LEU A 131 16.05 -5.19 -6.20
CA LEU A 131 16.18 -5.87 -7.49
C LEU A 131 17.60 -5.81 -8.04
N CYS A 132 18.30 -4.69 -7.83
CA CYS A 132 19.68 -4.50 -8.29
C CYS A 132 20.74 -5.14 -7.39
N MET A 133 20.41 -5.62 -6.19
CA MET A 133 21.41 -6.06 -5.19
C MET A 133 22.37 -7.15 -5.71
N SER A 134 21.89 -8.06 -6.55
CA SER A 134 22.68 -9.16 -7.09
C SER A 134 23.41 -8.79 -8.39
N SER A 135 22.91 -7.83 -9.17
CA SER A 135 23.42 -7.49 -10.50
C SER A 135 24.35 -6.27 -10.50
N ASP A 136 23.99 -5.20 -9.77
CA ASP A 136 24.74 -3.96 -9.68
C ASP A 136 24.55 -3.31 -8.30
N LYS A 137 25.54 -3.51 -7.43
CA LYS A 137 25.54 -2.97 -6.06
C LYS A 137 25.55 -1.44 -6.03
N ASN A 138 26.15 -0.79 -7.03
CA ASN A 138 26.18 0.68 -7.11
C ASN A 138 24.80 1.21 -7.50
N ALA A 139 24.10 0.55 -8.43
CA ALA A 139 22.70 0.88 -8.73
C ALA A 139 21.80 0.66 -7.51
N ALA A 140 21.96 -0.47 -6.81
CA ALA A 140 21.21 -0.76 -5.59
C ALA A 140 21.39 0.34 -4.54
N LEU A 141 22.63 0.76 -4.29
CA LEU A 141 22.94 1.85 -3.34
C LEU A 141 22.26 3.16 -3.73
N ARG A 142 22.33 3.56 -5.01
CA ARG A 142 21.65 4.79 -5.49
C ARG A 142 20.14 4.75 -5.23
N HIS A 143 19.50 3.60 -5.49
CA HIS A 143 18.08 3.42 -5.24
C HIS A 143 17.73 3.49 -3.75
N PHE A 144 18.53 2.86 -2.89
CA PHE A 144 18.34 2.95 -1.43
C PHE A 144 18.54 4.37 -0.89
N GLU A 145 19.54 5.09 -1.38
CA GLU A 145 19.75 6.50 -1.04
C GLU A 145 18.56 7.37 -1.48
N GLN A 146 18.01 7.12 -2.66
CA GLN A 146 16.84 7.85 -3.14
C GLN A 146 15.59 7.54 -2.30
N SER A 147 15.40 6.28 -1.90
CA SER A 147 14.36 5.88 -0.96
C SER A 147 14.49 6.61 0.39
N ALA A 148 15.71 6.66 0.95
CA ALA A 148 15.99 7.36 2.19
C ALA A 148 15.74 8.87 2.09
N LYS A 149 16.13 9.49 0.98
CA LYS A 149 15.84 10.91 0.70
C LYS A 149 14.34 11.20 0.73
N PHE A 150 13.52 10.35 0.11
CA PHE A 150 12.07 10.50 0.15
C PHE A 150 11.50 10.35 1.57
N ARG A 151 11.93 9.34 2.34
CA ARG A 151 11.51 9.18 3.75
C ARG A 151 11.87 10.40 4.61
N THR A 152 13.05 10.98 4.41
CA THR A 152 13.44 12.21 5.11
C THR A 152 12.59 13.41 4.71
N LYS A 153 12.23 13.55 3.43
CA LYS A 153 11.29 14.59 2.98
C LYS A 153 9.91 14.41 3.60
N GLN A 154 9.42 13.17 3.69
CA GLN A 154 8.15 12.85 4.33
C GLN A 154 8.15 13.22 5.82
N ALA A 155 9.21 12.87 6.55
CA ALA A 155 9.35 13.19 7.97
C ALA A 155 9.52 14.69 8.27
N ARG A 156 9.98 15.47 7.28
CA ARG A 156 10.14 16.94 7.37
C ARG A 156 8.91 17.72 6.91
N SER A 157 7.94 17.06 6.28
CA SER A 157 6.65 17.70 6.01
C SER A 157 6.03 18.04 7.37
N PRO A 158 5.62 19.29 7.63
CA PRO A 158 5.09 19.66 8.93
C PRO A 158 3.97 18.69 9.26
N ILE A 159 4.11 18.00 10.39
CA ILE A 159 3.02 17.29 11.04
C ILE A 159 1.84 18.25 10.95
N ARG A 160 0.73 17.79 10.37
CA ARG A 160 -0.51 18.56 10.37
C ARG A 160 -0.81 18.79 11.85
N ASP A 161 -0.48 19.97 12.36
CA ASP A 161 -0.58 20.26 13.79
C ASP A 161 -1.99 19.87 14.22
N PRO A 162 -2.15 18.96 15.20
CA PRO A 162 -3.48 18.63 15.70
C PRO A 162 -4.21 19.87 16.24
N GLU A 163 -3.50 20.95 16.54
CA GLU A 163 -4.06 22.25 16.92
C GLU A 163 -4.68 23.05 15.75
N ALA A 164 -4.22 22.87 14.51
CA ALA A 164 -4.80 23.57 13.35
C ALA A 164 -6.23 23.08 13.03
N ALA A 165 -6.57 21.84 13.39
CA ALA A 165 -7.93 21.31 13.29
C ALA A 165 -8.87 21.85 14.40
N ALA A 166 -8.33 22.21 15.57
CA ALA A 166 -9.10 22.77 16.67
C ALA A 166 -9.37 24.28 16.53
N ALA A 167 -8.47 25.01 15.87
CA ALA A 167 -8.62 26.45 15.64
C ALA A 167 -9.77 26.80 14.66
N GLY A 168 -10.13 25.88 13.75
CA GLY A 168 -11.25 26.05 12.82
C GLY A 168 -12.65 25.98 13.48
N GLN A 169 -12.76 25.54 14.73
CA GLN A 169 -14.04 25.41 15.44
C GLN A 169 -14.25 26.44 16.57
N ARG A 170 -13.29 27.34 16.83
CA ARG A 170 -13.42 28.37 17.89
C ARG A 170 -13.64 29.80 17.38
N GLY A 171 -13.88 29.97 16.08
CA GLY A 171 -13.94 31.28 15.43
C GLY A 171 -15.31 31.75 14.97
N VAL A 172 -16.44 31.35 15.59
CA VAL A 172 -17.74 32.02 15.40
C VAL A 172 -18.56 31.96 16.70
N VAL A 173 -18.22 32.81 17.67
CA VAL A 173 -19.23 33.42 18.54
C VAL A 173 -18.85 34.89 18.62
N ILE A 174 -19.38 35.65 17.65
CA ILE A 174 -19.30 37.11 17.64
C ILE A 174 -20.23 37.58 18.76
N SER A 175 -19.64 38.18 19.78
CA SER A 175 -20.32 39.01 20.77
C SER A 175 -21.03 40.17 20.06
N GLY A 176 -22.32 40.37 20.37
CA GLY A 176 -23.10 41.53 19.93
C GLY A 176 -24.28 41.76 20.86
N GLN A 177 -24.11 42.73 21.75
CA GLN A 177 -25.05 43.24 22.75
C GLN A 177 -26.16 44.13 22.13
N GLU A 178 -27.28 44.22 22.86
CA GLU A 178 -28.14 45.41 23.11
C GLU A 178 -29.46 45.70 22.34
N ALA A 179 -30.43 46.17 23.19
CA ALA A 179 -31.64 46.98 22.96
C ALA A 179 -32.86 46.25 22.32
N LEU A 180 -34.07 46.21 22.88
CA LEU A 180 -34.85 47.07 23.80
C LEU A 180 -35.75 46.22 24.70
#